data_AF-A0A957MCW0-F1
#
_entry.id   AF-A0A957MCW0-F1
#
_cell.length_a   1.000
_cell.length_b   1.000
_cell.length_c   1.000
_cell.angle_alpha   90.00
_cell.angle_beta   90.00
_cell.angle_gamma   90.00
#
_symmetry.space_group_name_H-M   'P 1'
#
loop_
_entity.id
_entity.type
_entity.pdbx_description
1 polymer ?
#
loop_
_entity_poly.entity_id
_entity_poly.type
_entity_poly.pdbx_seq_one_letter_code
_entity_poly.pdbx_strand_id
1 'polypeptide(L)'
;MIIAGFGLVMWAFAGQPGDAIASRAGDTQLAATQAPAQSADAEATPLAVPAEAGMAGDAPSATSTPSIQLPVSFGAGAPAGLIAAAESVVLTGAQVMTTTGAAPVRFDAVRTGGDPAYQVTFAAATRFDTIDTSLTFTDVRGAWASETITYTALAVLTDTLPLLEQVLGDAGASVAGYATVDEVVAAAWQDRTTLALLPFDQLEPRLVVMSIDGQNPVENTSGFDAQRYPLVADVFVHLAPANEAEAALVSEFLGALPPGNREPGELTVLAMTGVTAMCRMTAAQMDLFGPAWPAEIVGPGLASADIT
;
A
#
# COMPACT_ATOMS: atom_id res chain seq x y z
N MET A 1 -25.62 32.74 25.54
CA MET A 1 -26.05 31.68 24.60
C MET A 1 -24.80 31.22 23.85
N ILE A 2 -24.06 30.28 24.45
CA ILE A 2 -22.84 29.68 23.92
C ILE A 2 -22.88 28.20 24.29
N ILE A 3 -22.99 27.38 23.25
CA ILE A 3 -22.31 26.11 22.95
C ILE A 3 -21.66 25.38 24.15
N ALA A 4 -22.11 24.15 24.41
CA ALA A 4 -21.24 23.05 24.86
C ALA A 4 -21.89 21.72 24.41
N GLY A 5 -21.35 21.19 23.31
CA GLY A 5 -21.73 19.89 22.76
C GLY A 5 -21.25 18.76 23.66
N PHE A 6 -22.22 17.95 24.06
CA PHE A 6 -22.02 16.60 24.54
C PHE A 6 -21.39 15.75 23.43
N GLY A 7 -20.40 14.93 23.80
CA GLY A 7 -19.75 13.98 22.90
C GLY A 7 -18.83 13.06 23.68
N LEU A 8 -19.38 12.45 24.73
CA LEU A 8 -18.75 11.43 25.55
C LEU A 8 -18.96 10.09 24.84
N VAL A 9 -17.90 9.48 24.31
CA VAL A 9 -17.95 8.06 23.89
C VAL A 9 -17.24 7.25 24.95
N MET A 10 -18.07 6.49 25.65
CA MET A 10 -17.71 5.44 26.57
C MET A 10 -16.94 4.34 25.84
N TRP A 11 -15.77 4.00 26.38
CA TRP A 11 -15.26 2.64 26.31
C TRP A 11 -15.37 2.08 27.73
N ALA A 12 -16.31 1.13 27.91
CA ALA A 12 -16.65 0.57 29.21
C ALA A 12 -15.72 -0.60 29.56
N PHE A 13 -15.30 -0.60 30.82
CA PHE A 13 -14.42 -1.54 31.50
C PHE A 13 -15.02 -2.95 31.69
N ALA A 14 -14.14 -3.95 31.71
CA ALA A 14 -14.27 -5.11 32.58
C ALA A 14 -12.92 -5.38 33.27
N GLY A 15 -12.87 -5.23 34.60
CA GLY A 15 -11.77 -5.72 35.46
C GLY A 15 -11.05 -4.65 36.28
N GLN A 16 -11.29 -4.63 37.60
CA GLN A 16 -10.63 -3.78 38.60
C GLN A 16 -9.23 -4.31 38.99
N PRO A 17 -8.34 -3.45 39.54
CA PRO A 17 -6.89 -3.68 39.62
C PRO A 17 -6.38 -4.07 41.03
N GLY A 18 -5.17 -4.63 41.08
CA GLY A 18 -4.40 -4.88 42.30
C GLY A 18 -3.12 -4.03 42.34
N ASP A 19 -2.93 -3.38 43.48
CA ASP A 19 -1.91 -2.37 43.85
C ASP A 19 -0.44 -2.74 43.60
N ALA A 20 0.40 -1.75 43.22
CA ALA A 20 1.71 -1.48 43.86
C ALA A 20 2.47 -0.26 43.26
N ILE A 21 2.39 0.86 43.99
CA ILE A 21 3.44 1.80 44.44
C ILE A 21 4.75 1.89 43.62
N ALA A 22 4.95 3.05 43.01
CA ALA A 22 6.21 3.53 42.42
C ALA A 22 7.14 4.22 43.43
N SER A 23 8.45 4.18 43.17
CA SER A 23 9.43 5.12 43.72
C SER A 23 10.02 5.97 42.59
N ARG A 24 10.15 7.27 42.87
CA ARG A 24 10.55 8.36 41.96
C ARG A 24 11.84 8.95 42.52
N ALA A 25 12.77 9.37 41.65
CA ALA A 25 13.47 10.66 41.72
C ALA A 25 14.72 10.67 40.82
N GLY A 26 14.93 11.79 40.10
CA GLY A 26 16.25 12.17 39.63
C GLY A 26 16.30 12.94 38.31
N ASP A 27 15.75 14.16 38.29
CA ASP A 27 16.03 15.17 37.26
C ASP A 27 17.52 15.49 37.17
N THR A 28 18.05 15.80 35.97
CA THR A 28 18.90 17.01 35.72
C THR A 28 19.06 17.29 34.22
N GLN A 29 18.30 18.28 33.75
CA GLN A 29 18.65 19.47 32.97
C GLN A 29 19.69 19.45 31.80
N LEU A 30 19.15 19.93 30.67
CA LEU A 30 19.75 20.38 29.40
C LEU A 30 20.79 21.51 29.51
N ALA A 31 21.71 21.54 28.54
CA ALA A 31 22.30 22.77 28.01
C ALA A 31 22.55 22.63 26.49
N ALA A 32 22.13 23.65 25.75
CA ALA A 32 22.22 23.77 24.30
C ALA A 32 23.34 24.75 23.89
N THR A 33 23.53 24.86 22.56
CA THR A 33 24.17 25.99 21.83
C THR A 33 25.69 25.81 21.64
N GLN A 34 26.31 25.94 20.46
CA GLN A 34 26.11 26.84 19.33
C GLN A 34 26.86 26.33 18.08
N ALA A 35 26.37 26.70 16.89
CA ALA A 35 27.05 26.56 15.61
C ALA A 35 27.93 27.79 15.30
N PRO A 36 28.89 27.67 14.36
CA PRO A 36 29.29 28.79 13.52
C PRO A 36 29.14 28.51 12.02
N ALA A 37 29.06 29.60 11.27
CA ALA A 37 28.77 29.70 9.85
C ALA A 37 30.03 29.86 8.98
N GLN A 38 29.86 29.46 7.71
CA GLN A 38 30.36 30.03 6.45
C GLN A 38 31.84 29.94 6.01
N SER A 39 31.96 29.85 4.67
CA SER A 39 33.08 30.14 3.74
C SER A 39 33.75 28.87 3.18
N ALA A 40 34.03 28.69 1.88
CA ALA A 40 33.91 29.52 0.68
C ALA A 40 33.95 28.61 -0.56
N ASP A 41 33.35 29.07 -1.66
CA ASP A 41 33.54 28.53 -3.00
C ASP A 41 35.01 28.64 -3.44
N ALA A 42 35.53 27.56 -4.04
CA ALA A 42 36.75 27.59 -4.84
C ALA A 42 36.58 26.60 -6.01
N GLU A 43 36.22 27.17 -7.16
CA GLU A 43 36.15 26.54 -8.47
C GLU A 43 37.58 26.15 -8.93
N ALA A 44 37.86 24.85 -9.02
CA ALA A 44 39.13 24.33 -9.51
C ALA A 44 38.96 23.80 -10.94
N THR A 45 39.58 24.49 -11.89
CA THR A 45 39.72 24.09 -13.29
C THR A 45 40.52 22.79 -13.40
N PRO A 46 40.09 21.77 -14.18
CA PRO A 46 40.86 20.55 -14.34
C PRO A 46 42.03 20.74 -15.34
N LEU A 47 43.22 20.33 -14.92
CA LEU A 47 44.39 20.20 -15.79
C LEU A 47 44.18 19.04 -16.78
N ALA A 48 44.42 19.32 -18.07
CA ALA A 48 44.43 18.34 -19.14
C ALA A 48 45.62 17.36 -19.00
N VAL A 49 45.30 16.06 -18.97
CA VAL A 49 46.28 14.96 -19.06
C VAL A 49 46.50 14.62 -20.54
N PRO A 50 47.73 14.38 -21.02
CA PRO A 50 47.98 13.97 -22.40
C PRO A 50 47.46 12.56 -22.66
N ALA A 51 46.78 12.37 -23.78
CA ALA A 51 46.31 11.07 -24.26
C ALA A 51 47.49 10.18 -24.67
N GLU A 52 47.66 9.07 -23.95
CA GLU A 52 48.56 7.98 -24.33
C GLU A 52 47.83 7.07 -25.32
N ALA A 53 48.38 6.96 -26.53
CA ALA A 53 47.86 6.12 -27.60
C ALA A 53 48.09 4.64 -27.26
N GLY A 54 47.14 4.04 -26.52
CA GLY A 54 47.06 2.60 -26.30
C GLY A 54 46.65 1.89 -27.59
N MET A 55 47.48 0.93 -28.02
CA MET A 55 47.21 0.04 -29.14
C MET A 55 45.82 -0.61 -29.00
N ALA A 56 44.99 -0.46 -30.03
CA ALA A 56 43.74 -1.19 -30.16
C ALA A 56 44.05 -2.68 -30.36
N GLY A 57 44.04 -3.43 -29.26
CA GLY A 57 43.89 -4.87 -29.32
C GLY A 57 42.48 -5.21 -29.75
N ASP A 58 42.34 -6.08 -30.76
CA ASP A 58 41.09 -6.73 -31.13
C ASP A 58 40.48 -7.37 -29.88
N ALA A 59 39.53 -6.68 -29.25
CA ALA A 59 38.67 -7.30 -28.27
C ALA A 59 37.73 -8.25 -29.03
N PRO A 60 37.57 -9.51 -28.61
CA PRO A 60 36.58 -10.38 -29.21
C PRO A 60 35.21 -9.70 -29.07
N SER A 61 34.57 -9.43 -30.20
CA SER A 61 33.20 -8.94 -30.23
C SER A 61 32.33 -9.92 -29.47
N ALA A 62 31.70 -9.50 -28.38
CA ALA A 62 30.78 -10.32 -27.62
C ALA A 62 29.61 -10.67 -28.53
N THR A 63 29.61 -11.89 -29.07
CA THR A 63 28.47 -12.44 -29.79
C THR A 63 27.29 -12.46 -28.81
N SER A 64 26.28 -11.62 -29.06
CA SER A 64 25.01 -11.67 -28.33
C SER A 64 24.41 -13.05 -28.55
N THR A 65 24.46 -13.91 -27.55
CA THR A 65 23.73 -15.19 -27.57
C THR A 65 22.25 -14.88 -27.80
N PRO A 66 21.57 -15.52 -28.76
CA PRO A 66 20.14 -15.29 -28.94
C PRO A 66 19.40 -15.72 -27.67
N SER A 67 18.95 -14.75 -26.88
CA SER A 67 18.08 -14.99 -25.74
C SER A 67 16.70 -15.38 -26.25
N ILE A 68 16.20 -16.55 -25.84
CA ILE A 68 14.82 -16.94 -26.11
C ILE A 68 13.89 -15.89 -25.50
N GLN A 69 12.84 -15.48 -26.21
CA GLN A 69 11.86 -14.53 -25.67
C GLN A 69 10.59 -15.28 -25.29
N LEU A 70 10.05 -15.00 -24.12
CA LEU A 70 8.72 -15.43 -23.69
C LEU A 70 7.76 -14.26 -23.85
N PRO A 71 6.88 -14.26 -24.88
CA PRO A 71 5.90 -13.20 -25.03
C PRO A 71 4.83 -13.31 -23.94
N VAL A 72 4.51 -12.20 -23.28
CA VAL A 72 3.44 -12.08 -22.30
C VAL A 72 2.53 -10.94 -22.72
N SER A 73 1.22 -11.13 -22.66
CA SER A 73 0.25 -10.08 -22.97
C SER A 73 -0.67 -9.79 -21.79
N PHE A 74 -1.12 -8.53 -21.71
CA PHE A 74 -1.98 -8.03 -20.65
C PHE A 74 -3.26 -7.49 -21.30
N GLY A 75 -4.41 -8.02 -20.88
CA GLY A 75 -5.73 -7.56 -21.27
C GLY A 75 -6.11 -6.26 -20.57
N ALA A 76 -7.33 -5.79 -20.86
CA ALA A 76 -7.90 -4.66 -20.13
C ALA A 76 -8.09 -5.03 -18.65
N GLY A 77 -7.80 -4.11 -17.74
CA GLY A 77 -7.89 -4.38 -16.30
C GLY A 77 -6.62 -4.95 -15.68
N ALA A 78 -5.55 -5.19 -16.45
CA ALA A 78 -4.29 -5.63 -15.87
C ALA A 78 -3.64 -4.51 -15.04
N PRO A 79 -3.37 -4.73 -13.74
CA PRO A 79 -2.84 -3.68 -12.88
C PRO A 79 -1.37 -3.41 -13.20
N ALA A 80 -0.95 -2.15 -13.06
CA ALA A 80 0.44 -1.73 -13.30
C ALA A 80 1.48 -2.54 -12.50
N GLY A 81 1.15 -2.90 -11.25
CA GLY A 81 2.01 -3.73 -10.39
C GLY A 81 2.30 -5.12 -10.97
N LEU A 82 1.31 -5.77 -11.61
CA LEU A 82 1.52 -7.06 -12.27
C LEU A 82 2.40 -6.91 -13.52
N ILE A 83 2.20 -5.85 -14.30
CA ILE A 83 3.01 -5.58 -15.50
C ILE A 83 4.47 -5.38 -15.09
N ALA A 84 4.72 -4.52 -14.09
CA ALA A 84 6.06 -4.26 -13.56
C ALA A 84 6.70 -5.54 -12.98
N ALA A 85 5.93 -6.33 -12.23
CA ALA A 85 6.40 -7.61 -11.70
C ALA A 85 6.84 -8.56 -12.82
N ALA A 86 6.02 -8.73 -13.85
CA ALA A 86 6.34 -9.56 -15.00
C ALA A 86 7.59 -9.10 -15.77
N GLU A 87 7.79 -7.79 -15.92
CA GLU A 87 8.98 -7.21 -16.56
C GLU A 87 10.25 -7.42 -15.73
N SER A 88 10.13 -7.54 -14.41
CA SER A 88 11.26 -7.81 -13.51
C SER A 88 11.67 -9.28 -13.44
N VAL A 89 10.85 -10.21 -13.97
CA VAL A 89 11.14 -11.65 -13.91
C VAL A 89 12.34 -12.00 -14.79
N VAL A 90 13.36 -12.60 -14.16
CA VAL A 90 14.55 -13.12 -14.86
C VAL A 90 14.40 -14.62 -15.02
N LEU A 91 14.38 -15.08 -16.27
CA LEU A 91 14.28 -16.51 -16.61
C LEU A 91 15.64 -17.11 -16.96
N THR A 92 15.77 -18.41 -16.73
CA THR A 92 16.98 -19.15 -17.09
C THR A 92 17.09 -19.30 -18.61
N GLY A 93 17.93 -18.47 -19.24
CA GLY A 93 18.19 -18.54 -20.69
C GLY A 93 17.09 -17.93 -21.58
N ALA A 94 16.13 -17.24 -20.98
CA ALA A 94 15.09 -16.50 -21.67
C ALA A 94 14.87 -15.11 -21.07
N GLN A 95 14.15 -14.26 -21.80
CA GLN A 95 13.74 -12.93 -21.35
C GLN A 95 12.23 -12.78 -21.56
N VAL A 96 11.56 -12.15 -20.61
CA VAL A 96 10.14 -11.80 -20.75
C VAL A 96 10.02 -10.64 -21.73
N MET A 97 9.05 -10.70 -22.65
CA MET A 97 8.73 -9.61 -23.56
C MET A 97 7.24 -9.33 -23.53
N THR A 98 6.86 -8.12 -23.14
CA THR A 98 5.47 -7.68 -23.21
C THR A 98 5.05 -7.48 -24.68
N THR A 99 3.90 -8.01 -25.07
CA THR A 99 3.35 -7.90 -26.42
C THR A 99 1.85 -7.63 -26.40
N THR A 100 1.35 -6.94 -27.44
CA THR A 100 -0.09 -6.71 -27.65
C THR A 100 -0.74 -7.78 -28.54
N GLY A 101 0.05 -8.74 -29.03
CA GLY A 101 -0.39 -9.82 -29.93
C GLY A 101 -0.76 -11.12 -29.21
N ALA A 102 -0.89 -12.20 -29.99
CA ALA A 102 -1.00 -13.54 -29.44
C ALA A 102 0.26 -13.88 -28.63
N ALA A 103 0.07 -14.39 -27.42
CA ALA A 103 1.13 -14.73 -26.49
C ALA A 103 0.81 -16.08 -25.82
N PRO A 104 1.83 -16.90 -25.50
CA PRO A 104 1.63 -18.13 -24.74
C PRO A 104 1.13 -17.89 -23.33
N VAL A 105 1.33 -16.69 -22.78
CA VAL A 105 0.81 -16.24 -21.48
C VAL A 105 0.02 -14.96 -21.69
N ARG A 106 -1.26 -14.98 -21.31
CA ARG A 106 -2.13 -13.79 -21.31
C ARG A 106 -2.77 -13.61 -19.96
N PHE A 107 -2.65 -12.42 -19.38
CA PHE A 107 -3.37 -12.02 -18.18
C PHE A 107 -4.62 -11.22 -18.52
N ASP A 108 -5.72 -11.44 -17.80
CA ASP A 108 -6.98 -10.71 -17.98
C ASP A 108 -7.76 -10.61 -16.66
N ALA A 109 -8.54 -9.55 -16.48
CA ALA A 109 -9.42 -9.38 -15.31
C ALA A 109 -10.65 -10.32 -15.37
N VAL A 110 -11.01 -10.81 -16.55
CA VAL A 110 -12.18 -11.67 -16.75
C VAL A 110 -11.78 -13.14 -16.70
N ARG A 111 -12.48 -13.91 -15.85
CA ARG A 111 -12.19 -15.34 -15.63
C ARG A 111 -12.19 -16.23 -16.87
N THR A 112 -12.88 -15.88 -17.95
CA THR A 112 -13.30 -16.80 -19.03
C THR A 112 -12.23 -17.82 -19.50
N GLY A 113 -12.19 -18.99 -18.85
CA GLY A 113 -11.25 -20.08 -19.16
C GLY A 113 -9.80 -19.86 -18.69
N GLY A 114 -9.56 -19.02 -17.69
CA GLY A 114 -8.26 -18.79 -17.07
C GLY A 114 -8.21 -19.20 -15.60
N ASP A 115 -7.00 -19.46 -15.11
CA ASP A 115 -6.73 -19.80 -13.72
C ASP A 115 -6.33 -18.55 -12.93
N PRO A 116 -6.72 -18.38 -11.65
CA PRO A 116 -6.26 -17.26 -10.84
C PRO A 116 -4.73 -17.28 -10.73
N ALA A 117 -4.08 -16.17 -11.04
CA ALA A 117 -2.62 -16.08 -11.04
C ALA A 117 -2.07 -14.93 -10.21
N TYR A 118 -2.86 -13.87 -9.99
CA TYR A 118 -2.42 -12.70 -9.25
C TYR A 118 -3.60 -12.06 -8.53
N GLN A 119 -3.43 -11.79 -7.24
CA GLN A 119 -4.47 -11.20 -6.40
C GLN A 119 -4.25 -9.70 -6.22
N VAL A 120 -5.27 -8.91 -6.52
CA VAL A 120 -5.25 -7.45 -6.35
C VAL A 120 -6.08 -7.08 -5.15
N THR A 121 -5.40 -6.74 -4.05
CA THR A 121 -6.02 -6.15 -2.87
C THR A 121 -6.20 -4.65 -3.12
N PHE A 122 -7.42 -4.18 -3.00
CA PHE A 122 -7.75 -2.75 -3.02
C PHE A 122 -7.92 -2.22 -1.60
N ALA A 123 -7.61 -0.96 -1.38
CA ALA A 123 -7.86 -0.27 -0.14
C ALA A 123 -8.89 0.84 -0.36
N ALA A 124 -9.89 0.91 0.51
CA ALA A 124 -10.71 2.11 0.62
C ALA A 124 -9.94 3.13 1.45
N ALA A 125 -9.78 4.33 0.92
CA ALA A 125 -9.03 5.40 1.56
C ALA A 125 -9.74 6.73 1.37
N THR A 126 -9.40 7.69 2.19
CA THR A 126 -9.87 9.07 2.04
C THR A 126 -8.82 10.02 2.58
N ARG A 127 -9.18 11.30 2.71
CA ARG A 127 -8.35 12.36 3.26
C ARG A 127 -7.71 11.94 4.58
N PHE A 128 -6.42 12.23 4.73
CA PHE A 128 -5.70 11.91 5.98
C PHE A 128 -6.28 12.62 7.22
N ASP A 129 -7.00 13.74 7.06
CA ASP A 129 -7.61 14.48 8.18
C ASP A 129 -8.94 13.87 8.69
N THR A 130 -9.32 12.69 8.21
CA THR A 130 -10.50 11.96 8.67
C THR A 130 -10.24 11.28 10.02
N ILE A 131 -11.13 11.53 10.99
CA ILE A 131 -10.98 11.04 12.37
C ILE A 131 -11.56 9.64 12.54
N ASP A 132 -12.73 9.38 11.96
CA ASP A 132 -13.36 8.07 12.01
C ASP A 132 -13.02 7.30 10.75
N THR A 133 -12.13 6.32 10.89
CA THR A 133 -11.58 5.53 9.79
C THR A 133 -12.19 4.14 9.74
N SER A 134 -13.49 4.04 10.03
CA SER A 134 -14.26 2.81 9.97
C SER A 134 -15.38 2.87 8.95
N LEU A 135 -15.54 1.78 8.20
CA LEU A 135 -16.56 1.56 7.19
C LEU A 135 -17.07 0.13 7.29
N THR A 136 -18.32 -0.09 6.90
CA THR A 136 -18.79 -1.45 6.60
C THR A 136 -18.67 -1.72 5.11
N PHE A 137 -18.58 -2.99 4.71
CA PHE A 137 -18.62 -3.32 3.28
C PHE A 137 -19.96 -2.93 2.63
N THR A 138 -21.03 -2.86 3.43
CA THR A 138 -22.33 -2.36 2.96
C THR A 138 -22.26 -0.89 2.58
N ASP A 139 -21.54 -0.06 3.33
CA ASP A 139 -21.36 1.36 3.01
C ASP A 139 -20.58 1.53 1.70
N VAL A 140 -19.53 0.73 1.49
CA VAL A 140 -18.73 0.75 0.25
C VAL A 140 -19.59 0.36 -0.95
N ARG A 141 -20.38 -0.72 -0.87
CA ARG A 141 -21.29 -1.11 -1.94
C ARG A 141 -22.40 -0.09 -2.19
N GLY A 142 -22.96 0.50 -1.14
CA GLY A 142 -23.95 1.56 -1.27
C GLY A 142 -23.38 2.81 -1.93
N ALA A 143 -22.12 3.17 -1.62
CA ALA A 143 -21.41 4.23 -2.31
C ALA A 143 -21.18 3.89 -3.79
N TRP A 144 -20.71 2.68 -4.09
CA TRP A 144 -20.46 2.17 -5.44
C TRP A 144 -21.71 2.22 -6.33
N ALA A 145 -22.86 1.80 -5.80
CA ALA A 145 -24.14 1.79 -6.49
C ALA A 145 -24.86 3.17 -6.50
N SER A 146 -24.26 4.21 -5.92
CA SER A 146 -24.87 5.55 -5.76
C SER A 146 -26.15 5.57 -4.89
N GLU A 147 -26.23 4.69 -3.90
CA GLU A 147 -27.38 4.50 -3.00
C GLU A 147 -27.21 5.16 -1.62
N THR A 148 -25.99 5.59 -1.26
CA THR A 148 -25.70 6.23 0.03
C THR A 148 -25.47 7.74 -0.11
N ILE A 149 -25.66 8.46 1.00
CA ILE A 149 -25.40 9.89 1.13
C ILE A 149 -24.16 10.22 1.97
N THR A 150 -23.56 9.23 2.63
CA THR A 150 -22.37 9.43 3.48
C THR A 150 -21.12 9.64 2.63
N TYR A 151 -20.91 8.74 1.65
CA TYR A 151 -19.85 8.84 0.65
C TYR A 151 -20.51 8.88 -0.72
N THR A 152 -20.60 10.10 -1.28
CA THR A 152 -21.39 10.40 -2.48
C THR A 152 -20.58 10.27 -3.76
N ALA A 153 -19.27 10.10 -3.67
CA ALA A 153 -18.37 9.94 -4.80
C ALA A 153 -17.29 8.90 -4.50
N LEU A 154 -16.89 8.15 -5.54
CA LEU A 154 -15.74 7.27 -5.50
C LEU A 154 -14.75 7.65 -6.59
N ALA A 155 -13.50 7.81 -6.21
CA ALA A 155 -12.39 8.04 -7.11
C ALA A 155 -11.60 6.75 -7.26
N VAL A 156 -11.45 6.29 -8.49
CA VAL A 156 -10.73 5.05 -8.81
C VAL A 156 -9.79 5.27 -9.98
N LEU A 157 -8.80 4.41 -10.16
CA LEU A 157 -8.00 4.43 -11.38
C LEU A 157 -8.77 3.76 -12.51
N THR A 158 -8.79 4.38 -13.68
CA THR A 158 -9.50 3.89 -14.86
C THR A 158 -9.00 2.51 -15.32
N ASP A 159 -7.71 2.24 -15.15
CA ASP A 159 -7.08 0.97 -15.54
C ASP A 159 -7.51 -0.21 -14.64
N THR A 160 -7.83 0.05 -13.38
CA THR A 160 -8.22 -0.97 -12.38
C THR A 160 -9.74 -1.06 -12.17
N LEU A 161 -10.51 -0.18 -12.82
CA LEU A 161 -11.98 -0.22 -12.78
C LEU A 161 -12.57 -1.61 -13.11
N PRO A 162 -12.11 -2.35 -14.13
CA PRO A 162 -12.64 -3.68 -14.42
C PRO A 162 -12.49 -4.68 -13.26
N LEU A 163 -11.42 -4.57 -12.47
CA LEU A 163 -11.18 -5.41 -11.29
C LEU A 163 -12.09 -5.01 -10.12
N LEU A 164 -12.40 -3.73 -9.97
CA LEU A 164 -13.38 -3.29 -8.99
C LEU A 164 -14.80 -3.75 -9.38
N GLU A 165 -15.15 -3.69 -10.66
CA GLU A 165 -16.43 -4.19 -11.17
C GLU A 165 -16.58 -5.70 -10.99
N GLN A 166 -15.49 -6.47 -11.08
CA GLN A 166 -15.49 -7.89 -10.74
C GLN A 166 -15.93 -8.16 -9.30
N VAL A 167 -15.59 -7.27 -8.36
CA VAL A 167 -15.86 -7.42 -6.92
C VAL A 167 -17.20 -6.79 -6.51
N LEU A 168 -17.48 -5.59 -7.02
CA LEU A 168 -18.58 -4.74 -6.59
C LEU A 168 -19.78 -4.75 -7.56
N GLY A 169 -19.62 -5.34 -8.75
CA GLY A 169 -20.58 -5.24 -9.85
C GLY A 169 -20.41 -3.95 -10.66
N ASP A 170 -21.32 -3.71 -11.60
CA ASP A 170 -21.28 -2.55 -12.49
C ASP A 170 -21.16 -1.22 -11.72
N ALA A 171 -20.30 -0.32 -12.20
CA ALA A 171 -20.08 0.98 -11.56
C ALA A 171 -21.32 1.89 -11.63
N GLY A 172 -21.69 2.49 -10.49
CA GLY A 172 -22.74 3.50 -10.40
C GLY A 172 -22.28 4.89 -10.87
N ALA A 173 -23.22 5.85 -10.90
CA ALA A 173 -22.96 7.22 -11.36
C ALA A 173 -22.04 8.03 -10.42
N SER A 174 -21.83 7.55 -9.19
CA SER A 174 -20.93 8.11 -8.18
C SER A 174 -19.46 7.75 -8.43
N VAL A 175 -19.17 6.78 -9.30
CA VAL A 175 -17.81 6.32 -9.58
C VAL A 175 -17.20 7.18 -10.70
N ALA A 176 -16.05 7.76 -10.42
CA ALA A 176 -15.24 8.52 -11.36
C ALA A 176 -13.87 7.86 -11.54
N GLY A 177 -13.55 7.52 -12.79
CA GLY A 177 -12.24 7.01 -13.18
C GLY A 177 -11.25 8.16 -13.46
N TYR A 178 -10.04 8.01 -12.94
CA TYR A 178 -8.92 8.94 -13.13
C TYR A 178 -7.76 8.23 -13.82
N ALA A 179 -6.86 8.98 -14.44
CA ALA A 179 -5.72 8.39 -15.17
C ALA A 179 -4.52 8.15 -14.24
N THR A 180 -4.42 8.90 -13.14
CA THR A 180 -3.28 8.87 -12.23
C THR A 180 -3.69 8.82 -10.76
N VAL A 181 -2.81 8.29 -9.92
CA VAL A 181 -3.01 8.26 -8.45
C VAL A 181 -3.13 9.68 -7.89
N ASP A 182 -2.31 10.61 -8.39
CA ASP A 182 -2.35 12.02 -7.99
C ASP A 182 -3.74 12.65 -8.18
N GLU A 183 -4.42 12.34 -9.28
CA GLU A 183 -5.78 12.82 -9.54
C GLU A 183 -6.81 12.19 -8.60
N VAL A 184 -6.68 10.88 -8.30
CA VAL A 184 -7.53 10.19 -7.32
C VAL A 184 -7.36 10.82 -5.93
N VAL A 185 -6.11 11.06 -5.52
CA VAL A 185 -5.80 11.70 -4.24
C VAL A 185 -6.35 13.12 -4.21
N ALA A 186 -6.16 13.90 -5.28
CA ALA A 186 -6.71 15.25 -5.38
C ALA A 186 -8.23 15.25 -5.24
N ALA A 187 -8.94 14.32 -5.88
CA ALA A 187 -10.39 14.18 -5.75
C ALA A 187 -10.81 13.89 -4.31
N ALA A 188 -10.14 12.96 -3.62
CA ALA A 188 -10.39 12.67 -2.21
C ALA A 188 -10.18 13.91 -1.33
N TRP A 189 -9.17 14.75 -1.61
CA TRP A 189 -8.91 15.98 -0.87
C TRP A 189 -9.83 17.15 -1.21
N GLN A 190 -10.52 17.13 -2.35
CA GLN A 190 -11.48 18.17 -2.73
C GLN A 190 -12.78 18.06 -1.94
N ASP A 191 -13.28 16.85 -1.70
CA ASP A 191 -14.56 16.62 -1.02
C ASP A 191 -14.43 15.59 0.12
N ARG A 192 -14.98 15.91 1.29
CA ARG A 192 -14.96 15.03 2.47
C ARG A 192 -15.82 13.77 2.30
N THR A 193 -16.72 13.74 1.32
CA THR A 193 -17.57 12.57 1.03
C THR A 193 -17.04 11.73 -0.14
N THR A 194 -15.77 11.91 -0.53
CA THR A 194 -15.13 11.09 -1.57
C THR A 194 -14.31 9.95 -0.95
N LEU A 195 -14.55 8.72 -1.41
CA LEU A 195 -13.68 7.57 -1.16
C LEU A 195 -12.77 7.32 -2.36
N ALA A 196 -11.48 7.15 -2.10
CA ALA A 196 -10.56 6.58 -3.06
C ALA A 196 -10.55 5.05 -2.93
N LEU A 197 -10.76 4.32 -4.01
CA LEU A 197 -10.46 2.88 -4.06
C LEU A 197 -9.20 2.70 -4.92
N LEU A 198 -8.09 2.34 -4.28
CA LEU A 198 -6.79 2.20 -4.93
C LEU A 198 -6.23 0.80 -4.72
N PRO A 199 -5.47 0.25 -5.68
CA PRO A 199 -4.61 -0.90 -5.42
C PRO A 199 -3.68 -0.63 -4.23
N PHE A 200 -3.50 -1.63 -3.36
CA PHE A 200 -2.69 -1.53 -2.14
C PHE A 200 -1.29 -0.95 -2.37
N ASP A 201 -0.60 -1.42 -3.41
CA ASP A 201 0.73 -1.00 -3.85
C ASP A 201 0.80 0.45 -4.37
N GLN A 202 -0.35 1.06 -4.65
CA GLN A 202 -0.49 2.44 -5.12
C GLN A 202 -1.07 3.39 -4.06
N LEU A 203 -1.16 2.94 -2.80
CA LEU A 203 -1.53 3.81 -1.69
C LEU A 203 -0.49 4.90 -1.46
N GLU A 204 -0.97 6.08 -1.10
CA GLU A 204 -0.12 7.23 -0.78
C GLU A 204 -0.29 7.72 0.65
N PRO A 205 0.78 8.22 1.31
CA PRO A 205 0.73 8.75 2.68
C PRO A 205 -0.22 9.94 2.89
N ARG A 206 -0.66 10.61 1.82
CA ARG A 206 -1.63 11.71 1.87
C ARG A 206 -3.05 11.22 2.15
N LEU A 207 -3.28 9.91 2.13
CA LEU A 207 -4.57 9.29 2.40
C LEU A 207 -4.50 8.51 3.72
N VAL A 208 -5.62 8.43 4.41
CA VAL A 208 -5.84 7.46 5.47
C VAL A 208 -6.65 6.30 4.92
N VAL A 209 -6.20 5.08 5.21
CA VAL A 209 -6.93 3.86 4.82
C VAL A 209 -8.04 3.60 5.82
N MET A 210 -9.23 3.36 5.30
CA MET A 210 -10.43 3.03 6.06
C MET A 210 -10.42 1.53 6.36
N SER A 211 -10.69 1.17 7.61
CA SER A 211 -11.00 -0.22 7.97
C SER A 211 -12.37 -0.60 7.42
N ILE A 212 -12.48 -1.76 6.79
CA ILE A 212 -13.74 -2.31 6.30
C ILE A 212 -14.10 -3.51 7.15
N ASP A 213 -15.22 -3.44 7.88
CA ASP A 213 -15.66 -4.49 8.81
C ASP A 213 -14.54 -4.92 9.78
N GLY A 214 -13.75 -3.93 10.23
CA GLY A 214 -12.62 -4.13 11.14
C GLY A 214 -11.34 -4.70 10.50
N GLN A 215 -11.30 -4.86 9.18
CA GLN A 215 -10.12 -5.29 8.44
C GLN A 215 -9.43 -4.08 7.79
N ASN A 216 -8.13 -3.90 8.03
CA ASN A 216 -7.35 -2.83 7.40
C ASN A 216 -6.17 -3.40 6.60
N PRO A 217 -6.11 -3.24 5.27
CA PRO A 217 -5.08 -3.88 4.46
C PRO A 217 -3.66 -3.38 4.74
N VAL A 218 -3.46 -2.23 5.39
CA VAL A 218 -2.11 -1.76 5.77
C VAL A 218 -1.59 -2.38 7.06
N GLU A 219 -2.44 -3.06 7.82
CA GLU A 219 -2.05 -3.79 9.03
C GLU A 219 -1.58 -5.21 8.70
N ASN A 220 -0.73 -5.77 9.56
CA ASN A 220 -0.33 -7.18 9.49
C ASN A 220 -1.39 -8.09 10.17
N THR A 221 -0.99 -9.27 10.65
CA THR A 221 -1.89 -10.29 11.21
C THR A 221 -2.67 -9.86 12.45
N SER A 222 -2.29 -8.75 13.09
CA SER A 222 -3.01 -8.14 14.22
C SER A 222 -4.31 -7.44 13.82
N GLY A 223 -4.40 -6.92 12.59
CA GLY A 223 -5.51 -6.09 12.11
C GLY A 223 -6.06 -6.46 10.74
N PHE A 224 -5.55 -7.54 10.13
CA PHE A 224 -5.93 -7.95 8.79
C PHE A 224 -6.00 -9.48 8.61
N ASP A 225 -7.16 -9.95 8.16
CA ASP A 225 -7.40 -11.30 7.65
C ASP A 225 -7.84 -11.20 6.18
N ALA A 226 -6.93 -11.57 5.27
CA ALA A 226 -7.17 -11.52 3.83
C ALA A 226 -8.38 -12.35 3.38
N GLN A 227 -8.76 -13.40 4.12
CA GLN A 227 -9.92 -14.24 3.79
C GLN A 227 -11.25 -13.57 4.14
N ARG A 228 -11.24 -12.54 5.00
CA ARG A 228 -12.43 -11.78 5.41
C ARG A 228 -12.53 -10.43 4.71
N TYR A 229 -11.44 -9.96 4.12
CA TYR A 229 -11.41 -8.65 3.49
C TYR A 229 -12.11 -8.69 2.12
N PRO A 230 -13.09 -7.80 1.86
CA PRO A 230 -13.98 -7.98 0.72
C PRO A 230 -13.50 -7.32 -0.57
N LEU A 231 -12.50 -6.43 -0.53
CA LEU A 231 -12.01 -5.70 -1.71
C LEU A 231 -10.79 -6.39 -2.33
N VAL A 232 -11.01 -7.61 -2.82
CA VAL A 232 -9.96 -8.45 -3.41
C VAL A 232 -10.44 -8.98 -4.75
N ALA A 233 -9.70 -8.66 -5.81
CA ALA A 233 -9.96 -9.12 -7.17
C ALA A 233 -8.88 -10.12 -7.62
N ASP A 234 -9.24 -11.01 -8.53
CA ASP A 234 -8.31 -11.98 -9.12
C ASP A 234 -8.04 -11.60 -10.58
N VAL A 235 -6.76 -11.52 -10.96
CA VAL A 235 -6.33 -11.54 -12.35
C VAL A 235 -6.09 -12.99 -12.76
N PHE A 236 -6.64 -13.35 -13.90
CA PHE A 236 -6.59 -14.71 -14.44
C PHE A 236 -5.51 -14.82 -15.52
N VAL A 237 -4.86 -15.97 -15.58
CA VAL A 237 -3.90 -16.31 -16.62
C VAL A 237 -4.49 -17.32 -17.59
N HIS A 238 -4.23 -17.13 -18.88
CA HIS A 238 -4.54 -18.06 -19.95
C HIS A 238 -3.25 -18.52 -20.61
N LEU A 239 -3.11 -19.84 -20.76
CA LEU A 239 -1.90 -20.47 -21.22
C LEU A 239 -2.14 -21.16 -22.57
N ALA A 240 -1.26 -20.89 -23.53
CA ALA A 240 -1.27 -21.51 -24.85
C ALA A 240 0.17 -21.74 -25.37
N PRO A 241 1.00 -22.52 -24.65
CA PRO A 241 2.36 -22.80 -25.10
C PRO A 241 2.35 -23.64 -26.40
N ALA A 242 3.24 -23.32 -27.32
CA ALA A 242 3.39 -23.97 -28.61
C ALA A 242 4.17 -25.30 -28.53
N ASN A 243 5.01 -25.49 -27.51
CA ASN A 243 5.81 -26.69 -27.30
C ASN A 243 6.22 -26.86 -25.82
N GLU A 244 6.83 -28.01 -25.50
CA GLU A 244 7.25 -28.35 -24.13
C GLU A 244 8.32 -27.41 -23.56
N ALA A 245 9.23 -26.89 -24.40
CA ALA A 245 10.25 -25.95 -23.93
C ALA A 245 9.65 -24.60 -23.53
N GLU A 246 8.67 -24.12 -24.29
CA GLU A 246 7.90 -22.91 -23.93
C GLU A 246 7.03 -23.16 -22.68
N ALA A 247 6.41 -24.33 -22.56
CA ALA A 247 5.65 -24.69 -21.36
C ALA A 247 6.53 -24.68 -20.08
N ALA A 248 7.79 -25.12 -20.18
CA ALA A 248 8.73 -25.04 -19.07
C ALA A 248 9.06 -23.59 -18.68
N LEU A 249 9.31 -22.72 -19.66
CA LEU A 249 9.54 -21.28 -19.42
C LEU A 249 8.32 -20.59 -18.81
N VAL A 250 7.12 -20.93 -19.28
CA VAL A 250 5.85 -20.44 -18.70
C VAL A 250 5.73 -20.84 -17.23
N SER A 251 6.05 -22.09 -16.90
CA SER A 251 6.00 -22.56 -15.50
C SER A 251 7.03 -21.85 -14.61
N GLU A 252 8.24 -21.61 -15.11
CA GLU A 252 9.27 -20.83 -14.39
C GLU A 252 8.82 -19.39 -14.18
N PHE A 253 8.27 -18.76 -15.22
CA PHE A 253 7.73 -17.40 -15.17
C PHE A 253 6.61 -17.25 -14.14
N LEU A 254 5.60 -18.13 -14.18
CA LEU A 254 4.50 -18.08 -13.22
C LEU A 254 4.96 -18.36 -11.78
N GLY A 255 5.95 -19.23 -11.60
CA GLY A 255 6.53 -19.50 -10.29
C GLY A 255 7.38 -18.35 -9.73
N ALA A 256 7.82 -17.42 -10.57
CA ALA A 256 8.59 -16.24 -10.19
C ALA A 256 7.71 -14.99 -9.94
N LEU A 257 6.44 -15.02 -10.35
CA LEU A 257 5.53 -13.91 -10.09
C LEU A 257 5.13 -13.87 -8.61
N PRO A 258 5.02 -12.67 -8.01
CA PRO A 258 4.44 -12.55 -6.68
C PRO A 258 2.96 -12.93 -6.71
N PRO A 259 2.40 -13.45 -5.61
CA PRO A 259 1.01 -13.92 -5.55
C PRO A 259 -0.01 -12.77 -5.68
N GLY A 260 0.40 -11.52 -5.49
CA GLY A 260 -0.47 -10.37 -5.54
C GLY A 260 0.27 -9.06 -5.27
N ASN A 261 -0.49 -7.96 -5.19
CA ASN A 261 0.07 -6.63 -4.91
C ASN A 261 0.26 -6.33 -3.42
N ARG A 262 -0.11 -7.28 -2.56
CA ARG A 262 0.01 -7.17 -1.11
C ARG A 262 0.68 -8.43 -0.56
N GLU A 263 1.95 -8.31 -0.19
CA GLU A 263 2.69 -9.40 0.46
C GLU A 263 2.92 -9.10 1.95
N PRO A 264 2.34 -9.88 2.88
CA PRO A 264 2.50 -9.65 4.31
C PRO A 264 3.97 -9.69 4.78
N GLY A 265 4.81 -10.49 4.12
CA GLY A 265 6.25 -10.58 4.43
C GLY A 265 7.05 -9.33 4.06
N GLU A 266 6.49 -8.45 3.23
CA GLU A 266 7.11 -7.18 2.81
C GLU A 266 6.53 -5.96 3.54
N LEU A 267 5.64 -6.17 4.53
CA LEU A 267 5.10 -5.10 5.35
C LEU A 267 5.80 -5.01 6.70
N THR A 268 6.07 -3.77 7.12
CA THR A 268 6.60 -3.47 8.46
C THR A 268 5.67 -2.48 9.14
N VAL A 269 5.14 -2.85 10.29
CA VAL A 269 4.36 -1.96 11.16
C VAL A 269 5.34 -1.25 12.10
N LEU A 270 5.48 0.07 11.91
CA LEU A 270 6.29 0.94 12.75
C LEU A 270 5.38 1.76 13.69
N ALA A 271 5.48 1.52 15.00
CA ALA A 271 4.77 2.28 16.01
C ALA A 271 5.69 3.31 16.66
N MET A 272 5.67 4.55 16.16
CA MET A 272 6.43 5.65 16.78
C MET A 272 5.62 6.35 17.86
N THR A 273 6.19 6.42 19.07
CA THR A 273 5.67 7.30 20.11
C THR A 273 6.36 8.65 20.04
N GLY A 274 5.57 9.73 20.04
CA GLY A 274 6.10 11.08 20.17
C GLY A 274 6.53 11.38 21.61
N VAL A 275 7.40 12.38 21.79
CA VAL A 275 7.60 13.03 23.09
C VAL A 275 6.36 13.86 23.41
N THR A 276 5.35 13.23 24.00
CA THR A 276 4.20 13.95 24.54
C THR A 276 4.44 14.27 26.01
N ALA A 277 4.51 15.56 26.33
CA ALA A 277 4.17 16.01 27.67
C ALA A 277 2.75 15.49 27.98
N MET A 278 2.55 14.93 29.17
CA MET A 278 1.25 14.39 29.59
C MET A 278 0.15 15.46 29.43
N CYS A 279 -0.82 15.21 28.55
CA CYS A 279 -1.95 16.12 28.35
C CYS A 279 -2.87 16.10 29.59
N ARG A 280 -3.50 17.25 29.89
CA ARG A 280 -4.43 17.35 31.04
C ARG A 280 -5.55 16.31 31.00
N MET A 281 -6.03 15.96 29.80
CA MET A 281 -7.05 14.93 29.64
C MET A 281 -6.52 13.55 30.04
N THR A 282 -5.33 13.16 29.57
CA THR A 282 -4.71 11.87 29.95
C THR A 282 -4.50 11.77 31.45
N ALA A 283 -4.02 12.86 32.10
CA ALA A 283 -3.88 12.90 33.55
C ALA A 283 -5.23 12.71 34.28
N ALA A 284 -6.30 13.38 33.83
CA ALA A 284 -7.63 13.20 34.40
C ALA A 284 -8.18 11.77 34.22
N GLN A 285 -7.88 11.11 33.08
CA GLN A 285 -8.24 9.71 32.87
C GLN A 285 -7.44 8.78 33.78
N MET A 286 -6.16 9.07 34.04
CA MET A 286 -5.36 8.30 34.99
C MET A 286 -5.84 8.47 36.43
N ASP A 287 -6.34 9.65 36.81
CA ASP A 287 -6.98 9.85 38.12
C ASP A 287 -8.26 9.01 38.27
N LEU A 288 -8.99 8.82 37.16
CA LEU A 288 -10.25 8.06 37.14
C LEU A 288 -10.04 6.54 37.04
N PHE A 289 -9.10 6.10 36.21
CA PHE A 289 -8.91 4.71 35.82
C PHE A 289 -7.62 4.08 36.35
N GLY A 290 -6.79 4.86 37.02
CA GLY A 290 -5.51 4.45 37.56
C GLY A 290 -4.32 4.78 36.65
N PRO A 291 -3.11 4.84 37.21
CA PRO A 291 -1.91 5.26 36.49
C PRO A 291 -1.46 4.27 35.38
N ALA A 292 -1.91 3.00 35.44
CA ALA A 292 -1.58 1.98 34.45
C ALA A 292 -2.45 2.09 33.17
N TRP A 293 -3.58 2.79 33.24
CA TRP A 293 -4.57 2.86 32.18
C TRP A 293 -3.99 3.23 30.79
N PRO A 294 -3.10 4.23 30.63
CA PRO A 294 -2.52 4.53 29.32
C PRO A 294 -1.74 3.35 28.73
N ALA A 295 -1.03 2.59 29.57
CA ALA A 295 -0.28 1.42 29.14
C ALA A 295 -1.21 0.26 28.76
N GLU A 296 -2.33 0.09 29.46
CA GLU A 296 -3.34 -0.91 29.13
C GLU A 296 -4.03 -0.63 27.78
N ILE A 297 -4.28 0.65 27.47
CA ILE A 297 -4.93 1.05 26.22
C ILE A 297 -3.97 1.01 25.02
N VAL A 298 -2.76 1.55 25.16
CA VAL A 298 -1.82 1.70 24.03
C VAL A 298 -0.87 0.51 23.89
N GLY A 299 -0.61 -0.21 24.98
CA GLY A 299 0.33 -1.34 25.05
C GLY A 299 0.07 -2.44 24.03
N PRO A 300 -1.18 -2.92 23.83
CA PRO A 300 -1.46 -3.94 22.81
C PRO A 300 -1.06 -3.51 21.40
N GLY A 301 -1.28 -2.25 21.04
CA GLY A 301 -0.89 -1.71 19.72
C GLY A 301 0.62 -1.64 19.56
N LEU A 302 1.35 -1.15 20.56
CA LEU A 302 2.82 -1.12 20.54
C LEU A 302 3.42 -2.53 20.49
N ALA A 303 2.84 -3.48 21.23
CA ALA A 303 3.29 -4.87 21.24
C ALA A 303 3.01 -5.61 19.93
N SER A 304 2.04 -5.14 19.13
CA SER A 304 1.74 -5.71 17.81
C SER A 304 2.60 -5.16 16.67
N ALA A 305 3.36 -4.09 16.90
CA ALA A 305 4.22 -3.51 15.89
C ALA A 305 5.51 -4.33 15.72
N ASP A 306 6.04 -4.36 14.50
CA ASP A 306 7.33 -4.99 14.20
C ASP A 306 8.49 -4.17 14.78
N ILE A 307 8.32 -2.84 14.82
CA ILE A 307 9.29 -1.88 15.35
C ILE A 307 8.56 -0.83 16.20
N THR A 308 9.10 -0.49 17.37
CA THR A 308 8.62 0.58 18.28
C THR A 308 9.71 1.60 18.56
#